data_AF-A0AAU1PB87-F1
#
_entry.id   AF-A0AAU1PB87-F1
#
_cell.length_a   1.000
_cell.length_b   1.000
_cell.length_c   1.000
_cell.angle_alpha   90.00
_cell.angle_beta   90.00
_cell.angle_gamma   90.00
#
_symmetry.space_group_name_H-M   'P 1'
#
loop_
_entity.id
_entity.type
_entity.pdbx_description
1 polymer ?
#
loop_
_entity_poly.entity_id
_entity_poly.type
_entity_poly.pdbx_seq_one_letter_code
_entity_poly.pdbx_strand_id
1 'polypeptide(L)'
;MPHTLAEVPRLLTELARRLGRPWLVEQLASSSAGALFAWVRACVRRERGAVSEEEVWAVPVAHRPRGLAAQLRELRLQHVGSAPVGGRQSRAEQAYQVGLAHARSYAARHGHLAVPKYGRHEGFALGPWLANQRTGVAALPIERAQALHRIDPWWNGPWPISWRRTYHRALVHVQKHGLVDATAGFPGTSLALGEWLHEQCSRYDDLHVGQQRLLADLGIRPAHARSARPRRNSLAQAFAAGLDYARAFAAVHGHLATSKSTRQDGFPLGQWLMSQRSRARMAEKETDRSRALSAIDPWWNPPWPMAWQRAYHHARKQCGSNQLLVPGDGFAGVGASARSWLYAQCALFEELHPRQQDLLREMGVTAEAAQARQTAWYHPTGARIDFAVGLAHARDYVGVHGHLALPHPVQHNGFPLGRWLTSKRGEAGAHARRTPAPWPGMQALAALDPWWFPPWAFAWQRDYHRLRLLLIAGLEPPPKLRSWFSEQLAQRHALLPGQQRLLQELRTSLV
;
A
#
# COMPACT_ATOMS: atom_id res chain seq x y z
N MET A 1 -17.69 26.86 4.11
CA MET A 1 -17.09 27.83 3.16
C MET A 1 -18.15 28.10 2.13
N PRO A 2 -18.54 29.36 1.89
CA PRO A 2 -19.61 29.67 0.96
C PRO A 2 -19.20 29.32 -0.47
N HIS A 3 -20.09 28.69 -1.23
CA HIS A 3 -19.91 28.41 -2.66
C HIS A 3 -20.34 29.59 -3.54
N THR A 4 -21.40 30.31 -3.12
CA THR A 4 -21.90 31.53 -3.75
C THR A 4 -22.21 32.58 -2.68
N LEU A 5 -22.39 33.85 -3.07
CA LEU A 5 -22.78 34.90 -2.12
C LEU A 5 -24.22 34.73 -1.59
N ALA A 6 -25.08 33.96 -2.28
CA ALA A 6 -26.42 33.61 -1.80
C ALA A 6 -26.41 32.91 -0.42
N GLU A 7 -25.30 32.27 -0.06
CA GLU A 7 -25.12 31.58 1.22
C GLU A 7 -24.76 32.54 2.37
N VAL A 8 -24.60 33.83 2.09
CA VAL A 8 -24.39 34.89 3.09
C VAL A 8 -25.43 36.01 2.91
N PRO A 9 -26.74 35.71 3.01
CA PRO A 9 -27.81 36.64 2.61
C PRO A 9 -27.83 37.92 3.48
N ARG A 10 -27.47 37.82 4.76
CA ARG A 10 -27.39 38.99 5.66
C ARG A 10 -26.40 40.03 5.17
N LEU A 11 -25.25 39.61 4.64
CA LEU A 11 -24.26 40.51 4.08
C LEU A 11 -24.81 41.21 2.85
N LEU A 12 -25.45 40.47 1.93
CA LEU A 12 -26.01 41.04 0.71
C LEU A 12 -27.10 42.05 1.02
N THR A 13 -28.01 41.74 1.95
CA THR A 13 -29.07 42.65 2.39
C THR A 13 -28.50 43.91 3.03
N GLU A 14 -27.52 43.78 3.91
CA GLU A 14 -26.89 44.93 4.56
C GLU A 14 -26.11 45.81 3.56
N LEU A 15 -25.39 45.20 2.63
CA LEU A 15 -24.68 45.91 1.56
C LEU A 15 -25.66 46.67 0.64
N ALA A 16 -26.74 46.02 0.22
CA ALA A 16 -27.79 46.65 -0.58
C ALA A 16 -28.46 47.82 0.16
N ARG A 17 -28.71 47.67 1.47
CA ARG A 17 -29.27 48.72 2.32
C ARG A 17 -28.33 49.91 2.46
N ARG A 18 -27.05 49.67 2.75
CA ARG A 18 -26.02 50.73 2.93
C ARG A 18 -25.76 51.51 1.64
N LEU A 19 -25.87 50.85 0.48
CA LEU A 19 -25.67 51.47 -0.83
C LEU A 19 -26.95 52.03 -1.45
N GLY A 20 -28.11 51.86 -0.81
CA GLY A 20 -29.41 52.30 -1.34
C GLY A 20 -29.81 51.58 -2.65
N ARG A 21 -29.36 50.34 -2.85
CA ARG A 21 -29.53 49.59 -4.11
C ARG A 21 -30.08 48.18 -3.84
N PRO A 22 -31.40 48.02 -3.65
CA PRO A 22 -32.01 46.74 -3.29
C PRO A 22 -31.81 45.64 -4.33
N TRP A 23 -31.74 46.00 -5.62
CA TRP A 23 -31.50 45.08 -6.74
C TRP A 23 -30.14 44.37 -6.70
N LEU A 24 -29.16 44.87 -5.91
CA LEU A 24 -27.85 44.24 -5.78
C LEU A 24 -27.92 42.84 -5.18
N VAL A 25 -28.92 42.55 -4.33
CA VAL A 25 -29.06 41.24 -3.69
C VAL A 25 -29.21 40.15 -4.74
N GLU A 26 -30.11 40.33 -5.71
CA GLU A 26 -30.37 39.36 -6.78
C GLU A 26 -29.17 39.23 -7.72
N GLN A 27 -28.56 40.36 -8.10
CA GLN A 27 -27.41 40.37 -9.01
C GLN A 27 -26.16 39.70 -8.41
N LEU A 28 -25.94 39.86 -7.11
CA LEU A 28 -24.75 39.33 -6.44
C LEU A 28 -24.95 37.90 -5.94
N ALA A 29 -26.18 37.44 -5.71
CA ALA A 29 -26.47 36.13 -5.13
C ALA A 29 -25.78 34.97 -5.87
N SER A 30 -25.79 34.97 -7.21
CA SER A 30 -25.16 33.92 -8.03
C SER A 30 -23.64 34.06 -8.16
N SER A 31 -23.03 35.09 -7.59
CA SER A 31 -21.60 35.34 -7.71
C SER A 31 -20.80 34.29 -6.92
N SER A 32 -19.91 33.59 -7.62
CA SER A 32 -18.98 32.59 -7.07
C SER A 32 -17.51 32.95 -7.30
N ALA A 33 -17.24 34.20 -7.69
CA ALA A 33 -15.91 34.72 -8.03
C ALA A 33 -15.88 36.26 -7.92
N GLY A 34 -14.70 36.87 -8.06
CA GLY A 34 -14.50 38.32 -7.95
C GLY A 34 -14.04 38.77 -6.56
N ALA A 35 -13.74 40.07 -6.43
CA ALA A 35 -13.20 40.68 -5.20
C ALA A 35 -14.10 40.45 -3.98
N LEU A 36 -15.42 40.71 -4.12
CA LEU A 36 -16.37 40.56 -3.02
C LEU A 36 -16.45 39.11 -2.53
N PHE A 37 -16.52 38.15 -3.45
CA PHE A 37 -16.54 36.73 -3.09
C PHE A 37 -15.23 36.27 -2.43
N ALA A 38 -14.08 36.74 -2.94
CA ALA A 38 -12.78 36.46 -2.34
C ALA A 38 -12.69 37.01 -0.90
N TRP A 39 -13.15 38.24 -0.69
CA TRP A 39 -13.23 38.88 0.62
C TRP A 39 -14.12 38.11 1.59
N VAL A 40 -15.34 37.74 1.19
CA VAL A 40 -16.26 36.93 2.02
C VAL A 40 -15.61 35.62 2.46
N ARG A 41 -14.92 34.93 1.55
CA ARG A 41 -14.20 33.69 1.90
C ARG A 41 -13.02 33.94 2.83
N ALA A 42 -12.33 35.06 2.71
CA ALA A 42 -11.27 35.44 3.62
C ALA A 42 -11.82 35.71 5.03
N CYS A 43 -12.97 36.38 5.17
CA CYS A 43 -13.65 36.58 6.46
C CYS A 43 -13.96 35.25 7.16
N VAL A 44 -14.57 34.28 6.44
CA VAL A 44 -14.89 32.96 7.02
C VAL A 44 -13.61 32.17 7.35
N ARG A 45 -12.50 32.38 6.61
CA ARG A 45 -11.20 31.77 6.95
C ARG A 45 -10.57 32.41 8.18
N ARG A 46 -10.72 33.72 8.37
CA ARG A 46 -10.23 34.45 9.55
C ARG A 46 -10.93 33.97 10.81
N GLU A 47 -12.24 33.80 10.78
CA GLU A 47 -13.02 33.23 11.90
C GLU A 47 -12.53 31.84 12.32
N ARG A 48 -11.87 31.11 11.40
CA ARG A 48 -11.27 29.80 11.63
C ARG A 48 -9.78 29.84 11.97
N GLY A 49 -9.20 31.03 12.17
CA GLY A 49 -7.78 31.23 12.45
C GLY A 49 -6.83 30.95 11.28
N ALA A 50 -7.34 30.91 10.04
CA ALA A 50 -6.59 30.43 8.87
C ALA A 50 -5.97 31.53 7.99
N VAL A 51 -6.19 32.81 8.31
CA VAL A 51 -5.64 34.02 7.65
C VAL A 51 -5.57 35.17 8.65
N SER A 52 -4.65 36.12 8.45
CA SER A 52 -4.54 37.33 9.28
C SER A 52 -5.60 38.38 8.94
N GLU A 53 -5.74 39.41 9.79
CA GLU A 53 -6.64 40.54 9.51
C GLU A 53 -6.22 41.35 8.27
N GLU A 54 -4.92 41.52 8.06
CA GLU A 54 -4.36 42.19 6.89
C GLU A 54 -4.68 41.43 5.59
N GLU A 55 -4.61 40.09 5.64
CA GLU A 55 -4.92 39.22 4.49
C GLU A 55 -6.40 39.27 4.09
N VAL A 56 -7.32 39.60 5.01
CA VAL A 56 -8.75 39.76 4.68
C VAL A 56 -8.97 40.95 3.75
N TRP A 57 -8.21 42.04 3.93
CA TRP A 57 -8.36 43.26 3.14
C TRP A 57 -7.51 43.27 1.86
N ALA A 58 -6.65 42.28 1.67
CA ALA A 58 -5.83 42.15 0.47
C ALA A 58 -6.68 41.86 -0.77
N VAL A 59 -6.70 42.78 -1.74
CA VAL A 59 -7.34 42.56 -3.04
C VAL A 59 -6.35 41.85 -3.98
N PRO A 60 -6.66 40.61 -4.42
CA PRO A 60 -5.81 39.89 -5.38
C PRO A 60 -5.62 40.71 -6.65
N VAL A 61 -4.41 40.68 -7.21
CA VAL A 61 -4.05 41.44 -8.43
C VAL A 61 -5.06 41.26 -9.56
N ALA A 62 -5.59 40.05 -9.70
CA ALA A 62 -6.59 39.72 -10.74
C ALA A 62 -7.91 40.49 -10.61
N HIS A 63 -8.24 41.01 -9.43
CA HIS A 63 -9.47 41.76 -9.17
C HIS A 63 -9.22 43.26 -8.94
N ARG A 64 -7.98 43.72 -9.03
CA ARG A 64 -7.68 45.14 -8.84
C ARG A 64 -8.25 45.93 -10.03
N PRO A 65 -8.97 47.03 -9.78
CA PRO A 65 -9.48 47.87 -10.85
C PRO A 65 -8.30 48.33 -11.71
N ARG A 66 -8.37 48.07 -13.02
CA ARG A 66 -7.40 48.62 -13.97
C ARG A 66 -7.53 50.13 -13.97
N GLY A 67 -6.40 50.85 -14.08
CA GLY A 67 -6.44 52.32 -14.18
C GLY A 67 -7.30 52.78 -15.35
N LEU A 68 -8.01 53.89 -15.17
CA LEU A 68 -8.96 54.45 -16.13
C LEU A 68 -8.34 54.60 -17.53
N ALA A 69 -7.08 55.02 -17.62
CA ALA A 69 -6.34 55.13 -18.88
C ALA A 69 -6.21 53.80 -19.65
N ALA A 70 -6.01 52.67 -18.94
CA ALA A 70 -5.94 51.36 -19.56
C ALA A 70 -7.32 50.89 -20.06
N GLN A 71 -8.38 51.16 -19.28
CA GLN A 71 -9.75 50.85 -19.67
C GLN A 71 -10.20 51.67 -20.89
N LEU A 72 -9.91 52.97 -20.90
CA LEU A 72 -10.21 53.86 -22.03
C LEU A 72 -9.43 53.47 -23.29
N ARG A 73 -8.19 53.00 -23.16
CA ARG A 73 -7.39 52.50 -24.30
C ARG A 73 -8.02 51.26 -24.92
N GLU A 74 -8.50 50.33 -24.10
CA GLU A 74 -9.15 49.09 -24.54
C GLU A 74 -10.52 49.37 -25.18
N LEU A 75 -11.33 50.25 -24.59
CA LEU A 75 -12.59 50.74 -25.18
C LEU A 75 -12.37 51.44 -26.53
N ARG A 76 -11.31 52.25 -26.65
CA ARG A 76 -10.94 52.93 -27.90
C ARG A 76 -10.51 51.93 -28.99
N LEU A 77 -9.81 50.86 -28.60
CA LEU A 77 -9.45 49.76 -29.51
C LEU A 77 -10.66 48.90 -29.92
N GLN A 78 -11.73 48.86 -29.12
CA GLN A 78 -12.98 48.16 -29.46
C GLN A 78 -13.91 49.00 -30.35
N HIS A 79 -13.87 50.33 -30.25
CA HIS A 79 -14.73 51.26 -31.01
C HIS A 79 -14.18 51.65 -32.39
N VAL A 80 -12.86 51.72 -32.55
CA VAL A 80 -12.27 51.88 -33.89
C VAL A 80 -12.31 50.51 -34.53
N GLY A 81 -13.00 50.37 -35.67
CA GLY A 81 -13.07 49.14 -36.48
C GLY A 81 -11.73 48.71 -37.10
N SER A 82 -10.61 48.91 -36.37
CA SER A 82 -9.33 48.34 -36.71
C SER A 82 -9.39 46.84 -36.48
N ALA A 83 -9.06 46.07 -37.52
CA ALA A 83 -8.75 44.65 -37.43
C ALA A 83 -7.92 44.35 -36.17
N PRO A 84 -8.18 43.24 -35.47
CA PRO A 84 -7.56 42.97 -34.18
C PRO A 84 -6.05 43.04 -34.34
N VAL A 85 -5.43 44.10 -33.81
CA VAL A 85 -3.98 44.20 -33.70
C VAL A 85 -3.58 43.04 -32.81
N GLY A 86 -3.00 42.01 -33.44
CA GLY A 86 -2.64 40.74 -32.83
C GLY A 86 -1.59 40.91 -31.74
N GLY A 87 -2.01 41.39 -30.57
CA GLY A 87 -1.28 41.20 -29.34
C GLY A 87 -1.22 39.71 -29.09
N ARG A 88 -0.02 39.11 -29.16
CA ARG A 88 0.18 37.70 -28.81
C ARG A 88 -0.50 37.44 -27.46
N GLN A 89 -1.50 36.56 -27.45
CA GLN A 89 -2.10 36.10 -26.19
C GLN A 89 -0.97 35.63 -25.27
N SER A 90 -1.01 36.06 -24.01
CA SER A 90 0.02 35.64 -23.06
C SER A 90 0.06 34.11 -23.00
N ARG A 91 1.25 33.53 -22.77
CA ARG A 91 1.39 32.07 -22.62
C ARG A 91 0.43 31.51 -21.55
N ALA A 92 0.15 32.30 -20.51
CA ALA A 92 -0.80 31.95 -19.47
C ALA A 92 -2.26 31.93 -19.94
N GLU A 93 -2.64 32.81 -20.87
CA GLU A 93 -3.97 32.80 -21.49
C GLU A 93 -4.13 31.59 -22.40
N GLN A 94 -3.14 31.32 -23.26
CA GLN A 94 -3.16 30.14 -24.12
C GLN A 94 -3.24 28.84 -23.31
N ALA A 95 -2.44 28.69 -22.25
CA ALA A 95 -2.48 27.52 -21.39
C ALA A 95 -3.83 27.35 -20.68
N TYR A 96 -4.48 28.46 -20.28
CA TYR A 96 -5.81 28.42 -19.71
C TYR A 96 -6.86 27.99 -20.74
N GLN A 97 -6.84 28.54 -21.96
CA GLN A 97 -7.77 28.18 -23.03
C GLN A 97 -7.65 26.71 -23.43
N VAL A 98 -6.42 26.18 -23.52
CA VAL A 98 -6.18 24.73 -23.75
C VAL A 98 -6.80 23.89 -22.63
N GLY A 99 -6.55 24.24 -21.37
CA GLY A 99 -7.13 23.51 -20.24
C GLY A 99 -8.66 23.60 -20.19
N LEU A 100 -9.23 24.76 -20.54
CA LEU A 100 -10.68 24.97 -20.65
C LEU A 100 -11.30 24.13 -21.77
N ALA A 101 -10.62 23.99 -22.91
CA ALA A 101 -11.06 23.12 -23.99
C ALA A 101 -11.10 21.64 -23.56
N HIS A 102 -10.07 21.15 -22.87
CA HIS A 102 -10.09 19.80 -22.29
C HIS A 102 -11.15 19.64 -21.20
N ALA A 103 -11.42 20.67 -20.40
CA ALA A 103 -12.50 20.65 -19.42
C ALA A 103 -13.88 20.50 -20.10
N ARG A 104 -14.12 21.24 -21.18
CA ARG A 104 -15.35 21.11 -22.00
C ARG A 104 -15.47 19.71 -22.62
N SER A 105 -14.39 19.20 -23.21
CA SER A 105 -14.35 17.84 -23.78
C SER A 105 -14.67 16.77 -22.73
N TYR A 106 -14.08 16.88 -21.54
CA TYR A 106 -14.36 15.97 -20.43
C TYR A 106 -15.81 16.07 -19.95
N ALA A 107 -16.33 17.28 -19.76
CA ALA A 107 -17.70 17.49 -19.34
C ALA A 107 -18.72 17.02 -20.38
N ALA A 108 -18.43 17.11 -21.68
CA ALA A 108 -19.28 16.55 -22.72
C ALA A 108 -19.43 15.03 -22.61
N ARG A 109 -18.39 14.31 -22.16
CA ARG A 109 -18.43 12.84 -21.98
C ARG A 109 -19.00 12.40 -20.63
N HIS A 110 -18.76 13.17 -19.58
CA HIS A 110 -19.05 12.76 -18.20
C HIS A 110 -20.13 13.58 -17.50
N GLY A 111 -20.56 14.70 -18.09
CA GLY A 111 -21.54 15.63 -17.52
C GLY A 111 -21.04 16.48 -16.36
N HIS A 112 -19.73 16.45 -16.04
CA HIS A 112 -19.18 17.12 -14.84
C HIS A 112 -17.66 17.32 -14.91
N LEU A 113 -17.07 18.13 -14.01
CA LEU A 113 -15.62 18.33 -13.86
C LEU A 113 -15.00 17.64 -12.61
N ALA A 114 -15.62 16.57 -12.12
CA ALA A 114 -15.10 15.75 -11.00
C ALA A 114 -13.95 14.79 -11.41
N VAL A 115 -12.88 15.34 -12.01
CA VAL A 115 -11.71 14.57 -12.46
C VAL A 115 -10.85 14.11 -11.27
N PRO A 116 -10.31 12.87 -11.26
CA PRO A 116 -9.35 12.43 -10.24
C PRO A 116 -8.12 13.36 -10.15
N LYS A 117 -7.50 13.46 -8.97
CA LYS A 117 -6.34 14.34 -8.74
C LYS A 117 -5.20 14.14 -9.74
N TYR A 118 -4.94 12.91 -10.15
CA TYR A 118 -3.92 12.54 -11.14
C TYR A 118 -4.53 12.12 -12.49
N GLY A 119 -5.82 12.42 -12.70
CA GLY A 119 -6.54 12.06 -13.91
C GLY A 119 -6.05 12.84 -15.11
N ARG A 120 -5.87 12.13 -16.23
CA ARG A 120 -5.64 12.71 -17.55
C ARG A 120 -6.88 12.56 -18.42
N HIS A 121 -7.07 13.50 -19.33
CA HIS A 121 -8.11 13.46 -20.35
C HIS A 121 -7.46 13.81 -21.69
N GLU A 122 -7.50 12.89 -22.65
CA GLU A 122 -6.89 13.09 -23.99
C GLU A 122 -5.41 13.49 -23.89
N GLY A 123 -4.65 12.80 -23.03
CA GLY A 123 -3.23 13.09 -22.77
C GLY A 123 -2.98 14.30 -21.86
N PHE A 124 -3.94 15.23 -21.73
CA PHE A 124 -3.82 16.42 -20.89
C PHE A 124 -4.02 16.12 -19.40
N ALA A 125 -3.18 16.70 -18.54
CA ALA A 125 -3.26 16.55 -17.09
C ALA A 125 -4.39 17.39 -16.47
N LEU A 126 -5.64 17.04 -16.82
CA LEU A 126 -6.83 17.81 -16.45
C LEU A 126 -7.08 17.82 -14.93
N GLY A 127 -6.81 16.72 -14.23
CA GLY A 127 -6.93 16.63 -12.77
C GLY A 127 -6.05 17.65 -12.04
N PRO A 128 -4.72 17.63 -12.27
CA PRO A 128 -3.81 18.64 -11.74
C PRO A 128 -4.18 20.08 -12.15
N TRP A 129 -4.58 20.28 -13.41
CA TRP A 129 -4.97 21.61 -13.89
C TRP A 129 -6.19 22.17 -13.14
N LEU A 130 -7.27 21.39 -12.99
CA LEU A 130 -8.45 21.78 -12.21
C LEU A 130 -8.13 21.99 -10.73
N ALA A 131 -7.23 21.18 -10.15
CA ALA A 131 -6.78 21.37 -8.78
C ALA A 131 -6.10 22.73 -8.60
N ASN A 132 -5.23 23.13 -9.54
CA ASN A 132 -4.58 24.43 -9.51
C ASN A 132 -5.58 25.59 -9.62
N GLN A 133 -6.60 25.46 -10.49
CA GLN A 133 -7.66 26.48 -10.60
C GLN A 133 -8.45 26.63 -9.28
N ARG A 134 -8.72 25.53 -8.58
CA ARG A 134 -9.43 25.53 -7.28
C ARG A 134 -8.58 26.16 -6.17
N THR A 135 -7.30 25.81 -6.08
CA THR A 135 -6.38 26.38 -5.10
C THR A 135 -6.21 27.88 -5.31
N GLY A 136 -6.09 28.32 -6.56
CA GLY A 136 -5.94 29.72 -6.94
C GLY A 136 -7.24 30.51 -7.10
N VAL A 137 -8.41 29.94 -6.76
CA VAL A 137 -9.71 30.53 -7.12
C VAL A 137 -9.93 31.95 -6.58
N ALA A 138 -9.35 32.28 -5.42
CA ALA A 138 -9.43 33.64 -4.85
C ALA A 138 -8.75 34.69 -5.76
N ALA A 139 -7.70 34.30 -6.48
CA ALA A 139 -6.96 35.14 -7.41
C ALA A 139 -7.26 34.81 -8.89
N LEU A 140 -8.28 33.98 -9.15
CA LEU A 140 -8.66 33.62 -10.52
C LEU A 140 -9.50 34.76 -11.13
N PRO A 141 -9.17 35.27 -12.33
CA PRO A 141 -10.00 36.24 -13.05
C PRO A 141 -11.46 35.78 -13.13
N ILE A 142 -12.38 36.73 -12.98
CA ILE A 142 -13.82 36.44 -12.88
C ILE A 142 -14.34 35.70 -14.12
N GLU A 143 -13.86 36.07 -15.31
CA GLU A 143 -14.25 35.48 -16.59
C GLU A 143 -13.85 34.00 -16.66
N ARG A 144 -12.67 33.67 -16.12
CA ARG A 144 -12.14 32.30 -16.06
C ARG A 144 -12.90 31.43 -15.07
N ALA A 145 -13.22 31.98 -13.90
CA ALA A 145 -14.04 31.27 -12.92
C ALA A 145 -15.45 31.01 -13.47
N GLN A 146 -16.05 32.00 -14.13
CA GLN A 146 -17.36 31.88 -14.78
C GLN A 146 -17.35 30.86 -15.91
N ALA A 147 -16.29 30.81 -16.73
CA ALA A 147 -16.17 29.83 -17.81
C ALA A 147 -16.20 28.38 -17.29
N LEU A 148 -15.56 28.11 -16.14
CA LEU A 148 -15.63 26.81 -15.48
C LEU A 148 -17.01 26.57 -14.82
N HIS A 149 -17.58 27.60 -14.21
CA HIS A 149 -18.91 27.51 -13.58
C HIS A 149 -20.03 27.17 -14.58
N ARG A 150 -19.96 27.71 -15.80
CA ARG A 150 -20.91 27.36 -16.88
C ARG A 150 -20.82 25.89 -17.31
N ILE A 151 -19.65 25.27 -17.18
CA ILE A 151 -19.46 23.85 -17.51
C ILE A 151 -19.99 22.96 -16.40
N ASP A 152 -19.70 23.32 -15.15
CA ASP A 152 -20.06 22.57 -13.97
C ASP A 152 -20.19 23.55 -12.79
N PRO A 153 -21.41 23.86 -12.32
CA PRO A 153 -21.61 24.79 -11.23
C PRO A 153 -20.79 24.41 -9.98
N TRP A 154 -20.63 23.11 -9.74
CA TRP A 154 -19.91 22.56 -8.60
C TRP A 154 -18.42 22.30 -8.87
N TRP A 155 -17.84 22.88 -9.94
CA TRP A 155 -16.41 22.71 -10.27
C TRP A 155 -15.50 23.03 -9.08
N ASN A 156 -15.88 23.99 -8.23
CA ASN A 156 -15.20 24.38 -6.99
C ASN A 156 -16.16 24.35 -5.77
N GLY A 157 -16.81 23.21 -5.54
CA GLY A 157 -17.61 22.97 -4.33
C GLY A 157 -16.76 22.89 -3.05
N PRO A 158 -17.32 23.22 -1.87
CA PRO A 158 -16.60 23.22 -0.59
C PRO A 158 -16.32 21.83 0.02
N TRP A 159 -16.63 20.74 -0.70
CA TRP A 159 -16.42 19.35 -0.29
C TRP A 159 -15.39 18.63 -1.18
N PRO A 160 -14.85 17.47 -0.73
CA PRO A 160 -13.83 16.75 -1.48
C PRO A 160 -14.28 16.29 -2.87
N ILE A 161 -13.36 16.26 -3.84
CA ILE A 161 -13.61 15.73 -5.20
C ILE A 161 -14.01 14.25 -5.17
N SER A 162 -13.54 13.48 -4.18
CA SER A 162 -13.97 12.09 -3.98
C SER A 162 -15.48 11.99 -3.75
N TRP A 163 -16.06 12.89 -2.95
CA TRP A 163 -17.51 12.95 -2.73
C TRP A 163 -18.25 13.19 -4.04
N ARG A 164 -17.81 14.17 -4.84
CA ARG A 164 -18.41 14.47 -6.15
C ARG A 164 -18.37 13.28 -7.10
N ARG A 165 -17.25 12.58 -7.13
CA ARG A 165 -17.08 11.38 -7.96
C ARG A 165 -18.05 10.28 -7.54
N THR A 166 -18.21 10.06 -6.24
CA THR A 166 -19.16 9.05 -5.75
C THR A 166 -20.61 9.47 -6.03
N TYR A 167 -20.95 10.75 -5.88
CA TYR A 167 -22.25 11.29 -6.30
C TYR A 167 -22.54 11.01 -7.78
N HIS A 168 -21.62 11.32 -8.70
CA HIS A 168 -21.86 11.06 -10.12
C HIS A 168 -21.95 9.56 -10.46
N ARG A 169 -21.26 8.69 -9.71
CA ARG A 169 -21.48 7.23 -9.79
C ARG A 169 -22.89 6.84 -9.33
N ALA A 170 -23.40 7.48 -8.28
CA ALA A 170 -24.78 7.29 -7.82
C ALA A 170 -25.78 7.80 -8.85
N LEU A 171 -25.51 8.95 -9.48
CA LEU A 171 -26.36 9.54 -10.51
C LEU A 171 -26.45 8.62 -11.75
N VAL A 172 -25.32 8.07 -12.22
CA VAL A 172 -25.31 7.08 -13.31
C VAL A 172 -26.08 5.81 -12.92
N HIS A 173 -26.01 5.38 -11.66
CA HIS A 173 -26.83 4.27 -11.17
C HIS A 173 -28.32 4.62 -11.23
N VAL A 174 -28.71 5.81 -10.75
CA VAL A 174 -30.10 6.28 -10.78
C VAL A 174 -30.64 6.41 -12.20
N GLN A 175 -29.84 6.90 -13.14
CA GLN A 175 -30.20 6.99 -14.55
C GLN A 175 -30.48 5.61 -15.18
N LYS A 176 -29.86 4.54 -14.67
CA LYS A 176 -30.02 3.17 -15.18
C LYS A 176 -31.10 2.37 -14.45
N HIS A 177 -31.30 2.61 -13.16
CA HIS A 177 -32.08 1.75 -12.28
C HIS A 177 -33.23 2.46 -11.54
N GLY A 178 -33.37 3.77 -11.72
CA GLY A 178 -34.34 4.59 -10.98
C GLY A 178 -33.79 5.15 -9.67
N LEU A 179 -34.60 5.96 -8.98
CA LEU A 179 -34.22 6.62 -7.72
C LEU A 179 -33.82 5.59 -6.64
N VAL A 180 -32.93 5.97 -5.73
CA VAL A 180 -32.51 5.07 -4.67
C VAL A 180 -33.53 5.02 -3.53
N ASP A 181 -33.78 3.81 -3.01
CA ASP A 181 -34.67 3.61 -1.85
C ASP A 181 -33.87 3.58 -0.55
N ALA A 182 -33.87 4.70 0.17
CA ALA A 182 -33.21 4.82 1.47
C ALA A 182 -33.87 3.94 2.56
N THR A 183 -35.18 3.73 2.50
CA THR A 183 -35.95 2.99 3.53
C THR A 183 -35.66 1.49 3.46
N ALA A 184 -35.46 0.96 2.26
CA ALA A 184 -35.02 -0.42 2.02
C ALA A 184 -33.50 -0.62 2.15
N GLY A 185 -32.76 0.45 2.48
CA GLY A 185 -31.30 0.40 2.65
C GLY A 185 -30.54 0.28 1.34
N PHE A 186 -30.97 0.98 0.30
CA PHE A 186 -30.32 1.08 -1.01
C PHE A 186 -30.17 -0.27 -1.74
N PRO A 187 -31.27 -1.00 -1.98
CA PRO A 187 -31.23 -2.21 -2.80
C PRO A 187 -30.75 -1.89 -4.22
N GLY A 188 -30.15 -2.88 -4.90
CA GLY A 188 -29.63 -2.72 -6.26
C GLY A 188 -28.30 -1.96 -6.38
N THR A 189 -27.90 -1.16 -5.37
CA THR A 189 -26.57 -0.53 -5.37
C THR A 189 -25.48 -1.55 -4.97
N SER A 190 -24.23 -1.30 -5.40
CA SER A 190 -23.09 -2.01 -4.81
C SER A 190 -22.96 -1.72 -3.32
N LEU A 191 -22.33 -2.61 -2.55
CA LEU A 191 -22.17 -2.45 -1.10
C LEU A 191 -21.54 -1.09 -0.74
N ALA A 192 -20.41 -0.75 -1.38
CA ALA A 192 -19.71 0.49 -1.12
C ALA A 192 -20.54 1.74 -1.47
N LEU A 193 -21.39 1.66 -2.49
CA LEU A 193 -22.28 2.77 -2.84
C LEU A 193 -23.43 2.89 -1.83
N GLY A 194 -24.03 1.77 -1.42
CA GLY A 194 -25.09 1.75 -0.40
C GLY A 194 -24.59 2.21 0.97
N GLU A 195 -23.39 1.83 1.38
CA GLU A 195 -22.73 2.33 2.60
C GLU A 195 -22.48 3.84 2.53
N TRP A 196 -21.96 4.33 1.39
CA TRP A 196 -21.74 5.77 1.20
C TRP A 196 -23.04 6.56 1.23
N LEU A 197 -24.11 6.08 0.57
CA LEU A 197 -25.43 6.70 0.58
C LEU A 197 -26.03 6.71 2.00
N HIS A 198 -25.85 5.63 2.76
CA HIS A 198 -26.27 5.59 4.15
C HIS A 198 -25.52 6.61 5.00
N GLU A 199 -24.20 6.71 4.87
CA GLU A 199 -23.39 7.72 5.57
C GLU A 199 -23.86 9.15 5.25
N GLN A 200 -24.25 9.42 3.99
CA GLN A 200 -24.80 10.72 3.61
C GLN A 200 -26.13 11.00 4.28
N CYS A 201 -26.98 9.98 4.46
CA CYS A 201 -28.25 10.11 5.16
C CYS A 201 -28.04 10.32 6.68
N SER A 202 -27.10 9.60 7.30
CA SER A 202 -26.81 9.73 8.72
C SER A 202 -26.29 11.11 9.12
N ARG A 203 -25.62 11.82 8.18
CA ARG A 203 -25.08 13.17 8.39
C ARG A 203 -25.85 14.24 7.63
N TYR A 204 -27.06 13.94 7.15
CA TYR A 204 -27.76 14.77 6.17
C TYR A 204 -27.90 16.23 6.62
N ASP A 205 -28.24 16.45 7.89
CA ASP A 205 -28.45 17.79 8.46
C ASP A 205 -27.14 18.59 8.59
N ASP A 206 -25.99 17.92 8.70
CA ASP A 206 -24.67 18.54 8.74
C ASP A 206 -24.07 18.78 7.35
N LEU A 207 -24.68 18.21 6.29
CA LEU A 207 -24.20 18.38 4.93
C LEU A 207 -24.40 19.81 4.43
N HIS A 208 -23.49 20.25 3.57
CA HIS A 208 -23.66 21.52 2.88
C HIS A 208 -24.99 21.54 2.10
N VAL A 209 -25.70 22.67 2.07
CA VAL A 209 -26.99 22.80 1.34
C VAL A 209 -26.90 22.35 -0.12
N GLY A 210 -25.76 22.62 -0.76
CA GLY A 210 -25.44 22.10 -2.10
C GLY A 210 -25.37 20.57 -2.19
N GLN A 211 -24.80 19.89 -1.19
CA GLN A 211 -24.79 18.42 -1.13
C GLN A 211 -26.20 17.88 -0.91
N GLN A 212 -27.00 18.51 -0.05
CA GLN A 212 -28.41 18.13 0.16
C GLN A 212 -29.23 18.26 -1.14
N ARG A 213 -29.03 19.34 -1.90
CA ARG A 213 -29.65 19.52 -3.23
C ARG A 213 -29.24 18.42 -4.21
N LEU A 214 -27.95 18.10 -4.29
CA LEU A 214 -27.48 17.02 -5.14
C LEU A 214 -28.05 15.66 -4.71
N LEU A 215 -28.13 15.37 -3.41
CA LEU A 215 -28.74 14.13 -2.91
C LEU A 215 -30.24 14.05 -3.23
N ALA A 216 -30.94 15.19 -3.28
CA ALA A 216 -32.33 15.23 -3.71
C ALA A 216 -32.51 14.75 -5.16
N ASP A 217 -31.54 14.99 -6.04
CA ASP A 217 -31.53 14.46 -7.42
C ASP A 217 -31.45 12.93 -7.47
N LEU A 218 -30.91 12.30 -6.41
CA LEU A 218 -30.89 10.84 -6.26
C LEU A 218 -32.18 10.29 -5.63
N GLY A 219 -33.11 11.17 -5.22
CA GLY A 219 -34.30 10.83 -4.47
C GLY A 219 -34.13 10.91 -2.95
N ILE A 220 -32.98 11.34 -2.43
CA ILE A 220 -32.74 11.45 -0.99
C ILE A 220 -33.13 12.86 -0.51
N ARG A 221 -34.29 12.95 0.15
CA ARG A 221 -34.81 14.17 0.80
C ARG A 221 -34.76 14.01 2.32
N PRO A 222 -34.98 15.07 3.13
CA PRO A 222 -34.85 14.99 4.58
C PRO A 222 -35.66 13.84 5.23
N ALA A 223 -36.90 13.61 4.75
CA ALA A 223 -37.72 12.50 5.24
C ALA A 223 -37.10 11.13 4.93
N HIS A 224 -36.63 10.91 3.70
CA HIS A 224 -35.98 9.67 3.27
C HIS A 224 -34.68 9.42 4.04
N ALA A 225 -33.88 10.48 4.25
CA ALA A 225 -32.63 10.41 5.00
C ALA A 225 -32.86 9.99 6.46
N ARG A 226 -33.88 10.55 7.14
CA ARG A 226 -34.26 10.16 8.52
C ARG A 226 -34.71 8.71 8.62
N SER A 227 -35.38 8.20 7.58
CA SER A 227 -35.83 6.81 7.50
C SER A 227 -34.79 5.85 6.92
N ALA A 228 -33.58 6.33 6.62
CA ALA A 228 -32.59 5.54 5.88
C ALA A 228 -32.07 4.37 6.71
N ARG A 229 -32.10 3.18 6.14
CA ARG A 229 -31.52 1.98 6.77
C ARG A 229 -30.11 1.74 6.23
N PRO A 230 -29.20 1.18 7.04
CA PRO A 230 -27.91 0.76 6.53
C PRO A 230 -28.12 -0.33 5.48
N ARG A 231 -27.22 -0.37 4.49
CA ARG A 231 -27.19 -1.48 3.52
C ARG A 231 -26.89 -2.77 4.29
N ARG A 232 -27.93 -3.55 4.59
CA ARG A 232 -27.78 -4.87 5.19
C ARG A 232 -27.35 -5.84 4.10
N ASN A 233 -26.05 -6.10 3.99
CA ASN A 233 -25.63 -7.41 3.51
C ASN A 233 -25.99 -8.41 4.60
N SER A 234 -26.79 -9.44 4.30
CA SER A 234 -26.82 -10.55 5.24
C SER A 234 -25.38 -11.09 5.32
N LEU A 235 -24.86 -11.26 6.53
CA LEU A 235 -23.53 -11.85 6.71
C LEU A 235 -23.43 -13.20 5.99
N ALA A 236 -24.56 -13.88 5.80
CA ALA A 236 -24.72 -15.08 4.99
C ALA A 236 -24.45 -14.83 3.50
N GLN A 237 -25.03 -13.81 2.86
CA GLN A 237 -24.79 -13.47 1.46
C GLN A 237 -23.35 -13.00 1.22
N ALA A 238 -22.79 -12.19 2.11
CA ALA A 238 -21.38 -11.76 2.00
C ALA A 238 -20.41 -12.94 2.15
N PHE A 239 -20.74 -13.90 3.02
CA PHE A 239 -20.00 -15.14 3.14
C PHE A 239 -20.15 -16.01 1.89
N ALA A 240 -21.38 -16.20 1.39
CA ALA A 240 -21.66 -16.98 0.19
C ALA A 240 -20.90 -16.44 -1.03
N ALA A 241 -20.95 -15.13 -1.27
CA ALA A 241 -20.19 -14.51 -2.35
C ALA A 241 -18.68 -14.72 -2.19
N GLY A 242 -18.13 -14.56 -0.98
CA GLY A 242 -16.72 -14.85 -0.71
C GLY A 242 -16.35 -16.32 -0.92
N LEU A 243 -17.29 -17.23 -0.60
CA LEU A 243 -17.16 -18.66 -0.81
C LEU A 243 -17.13 -19.00 -2.31
N ASP A 244 -17.93 -18.33 -3.14
CA ASP A 244 -17.92 -18.51 -4.59
C ASP A 244 -16.58 -18.09 -5.20
N TYR A 245 -16.01 -16.94 -4.78
CA TYR A 245 -14.66 -16.55 -5.20
C TYR A 245 -13.57 -17.50 -4.69
N ALA A 246 -13.73 -18.05 -3.48
CA ALA A 246 -12.82 -19.07 -2.97
C ALA A 246 -12.90 -20.36 -3.83
N ARG A 247 -14.10 -20.80 -4.21
CA ARG A 247 -14.29 -21.94 -5.13
C ARG A 247 -13.65 -21.67 -6.50
N ALA A 248 -13.89 -20.49 -7.07
CA ALA A 248 -13.31 -20.11 -8.35
C ALA A 248 -11.77 -20.11 -8.31
N PHE A 249 -11.19 -19.55 -7.25
CA PHE A 249 -9.75 -19.56 -7.05
C PHE A 249 -9.22 -20.99 -6.86
N ALA A 250 -9.86 -21.80 -6.02
CA ALA A 250 -9.45 -23.20 -5.78
C ALA A 250 -9.61 -24.07 -7.03
N ALA A 251 -10.58 -23.82 -7.90
CA ALA A 251 -10.72 -24.54 -9.17
C ALA A 251 -9.51 -24.32 -10.11
N VAL A 252 -8.89 -23.15 -10.05
CA VAL A 252 -7.71 -22.82 -10.88
C VAL A 252 -6.40 -23.24 -10.19
N HIS A 253 -6.31 -23.07 -8.87
CA HIS A 253 -5.05 -23.21 -8.14
C HIS A 253 -4.94 -24.49 -7.31
N GLY A 254 -6.06 -25.19 -7.06
CA GLY A 254 -6.12 -26.40 -6.24
C GLY A 254 -6.02 -26.17 -4.73
N HIS A 255 -6.02 -24.91 -4.26
CA HIS A 255 -5.85 -24.56 -2.85
C HIS A 255 -6.32 -23.14 -2.53
N LEU A 256 -6.43 -22.79 -1.24
CA LEU A 256 -6.76 -21.45 -0.73
C LEU A 256 -5.57 -20.73 -0.05
N ALA A 257 -4.34 -21.21 -0.26
CA ALA A 257 -3.11 -20.56 0.19
C ALA A 257 -2.79 -19.25 -0.56
N THR A 258 -3.51 -18.17 -0.23
CA THR A 258 -3.37 -16.84 -0.84
C THR A 258 -2.45 -15.89 -0.04
N SER A 259 -1.88 -14.88 -0.70
CA SER A 259 -1.29 -13.73 -0.01
C SER A 259 -2.40 -12.76 0.47
N LYS A 260 -2.08 -11.85 1.40
CA LYS A 260 -3.02 -10.78 1.82
C LYS A 260 -3.45 -9.88 0.66
N SER A 261 -2.60 -9.67 -0.34
CA SER A 261 -2.85 -8.81 -1.50
C SER A 261 -3.60 -9.50 -2.65
N THR A 262 -3.86 -10.81 -2.55
CA THR A 262 -4.51 -11.58 -3.63
C THR A 262 -5.92 -11.05 -3.89
N ARG A 263 -6.21 -10.77 -5.16
CA ARG A 263 -7.55 -10.42 -5.64
C ARG A 263 -8.00 -11.44 -6.69
N GLN A 264 -9.25 -11.89 -6.59
CA GLN A 264 -9.91 -12.74 -7.58
C GLN A 264 -11.00 -11.89 -8.23
N ASP A 265 -10.89 -11.59 -9.52
CA ASP A 265 -11.87 -10.77 -10.26
C ASP A 265 -12.25 -9.45 -9.55
N GLY A 266 -11.25 -8.80 -8.95
CA GLY A 266 -11.42 -7.56 -8.19
C GLY A 266 -11.85 -7.76 -6.73
N PHE A 267 -12.34 -8.93 -6.33
CA PHE A 267 -12.67 -9.28 -4.95
C PHE A 267 -11.38 -9.47 -4.11
N PRO A 268 -11.26 -8.85 -2.92
CA PRO A 268 -10.06 -8.95 -2.07
C PRO A 268 -9.98 -10.30 -1.31
N LEU A 269 -9.91 -11.40 -2.05
CA LEU A 269 -9.94 -12.77 -1.53
C LEU A 269 -8.91 -13.02 -0.43
N GLY A 270 -7.69 -12.48 -0.58
CA GLY A 270 -6.61 -12.65 0.40
C GLY A 270 -6.93 -12.10 1.79
N GLN A 271 -7.56 -10.92 1.85
CA GLN A 271 -7.99 -10.30 3.11
C GLN A 271 -9.19 -11.03 3.69
N TRP A 272 -10.13 -11.44 2.83
CA TRP A 272 -11.32 -12.17 3.26
C TRP A 272 -10.94 -13.51 3.91
N LEU A 273 -10.09 -14.32 3.27
CA LEU A 273 -9.60 -15.60 3.83
C LEU A 273 -8.82 -15.39 5.14
N MET A 274 -8.01 -14.32 5.24
CA MET A 274 -7.32 -13.97 6.49
C MET A 274 -8.31 -13.70 7.64
N SER A 275 -9.39 -12.96 7.37
CA SER A 275 -10.45 -12.73 8.35
C SER A 275 -11.21 -14.01 8.72
N GLN A 276 -11.47 -14.92 7.78
CA GLN A 276 -12.10 -16.21 8.09
C GLN A 276 -11.19 -17.08 8.97
N ARG A 277 -9.88 -17.14 8.70
CA ARG A 277 -8.90 -17.88 9.52
C ARG A 277 -8.85 -17.34 10.95
N SER A 278 -8.81 -16.02 11.10
CA SER A 278 -8.82 -15.38 12.42
C SER A 278 -10.10 -15.74 13.20
N ARG A 279 -11.27 -15.68 12.56
CA ARG A 279 -12.54 -16.08 13.19
C ARG A 279 -12.57 -17.55 13.57
N ALA A 280 -12.07 -18.44 12.71
CA ALA A 280 -12.02 -19.87 13.01
C ALA A 280 -11.08 -20.20 14.18
N ARG A 281 -9.97 -19.48 14.34
CA ARG A 281 -9.07 -19.66 15.51
C ARG A 281 -9.65 -19.14 16.82
N MET A 282 -10.52 -18.13 16.76
CA MET A 282 -11.21 -17.59 17.94
C MET A 282 -12.49 -18.37 18.27
N ALA A 283 -12.98 -19.22 17.37
CA ALA A 283 -14.15 -20.02 17.62
C ALA A 283 -13.78 -21.21 18.51
N GLU A 284 -14.54 -21.43 19.59
CA GLU A 284 -14.37 -22.58 20.49
C GLU A 284 -14.69 -23.91 19.79
N LYS A 285 -15.56 -23.87 18.78
CA LYS A 285 -16.00 -25.03 18.00
C LYS A 285 -16.04 -24.75 16.51
N GLU A 286 -15.98 -25.81 15.73
CA GLU A 286 -16.12 -25.70 14.28
C GLU A 286 -17.48 -25.10 13.91
N THR A 287 -17.45 -24.18 12.94
CA THR A 287 -18.65 -23.47 12.46
C THR A 287 -19.02 -23.94 11.06
N ASP A 288 -20.27 -23.72 10.64
CA ASP A 288 -20.72 -23.99 9.26
C ASP A 288 -19.85 -23.30 8.22
N ARG A 289 -19.31 -22.11 8.55
CA ARG A 289 -18.37 -21.38 7.70
C ARG A 289 -17.03 -22.09 7.57
N SER A 290 -16.49 -22.58 8.69
CA SER A 290 -15.27 -23.37 8.69
C SER A 290 -15.46 -24.64 7.87
N ARG A 291 -16.57 -25.38 8.09
CA ARG A 291 -16.92 -26.59 7.32
C ARG A 291 -17.01 -26.32 5.82
N ALA A 292 -17.67 -25.23 5.43
CA ALA A 292 -17.81 -24.85 4.02
C ALA A 292 -16.47 -24.52 3.35
N LEU A 293 -15.52 -23.93 4.06
CA LEU A 293 -14.17 -23.67 3.55
C LEU A 293 -13.31 -24.94 3.54
N SER A 294 -13.42 -25.79 4.56
CA SER A 294 -12.74 -27.10 4.62
C SER A 294 -13.18 -28.02 3.48
N ALA A 295 -14.43 -27.90 3.02
CA ALA A 295 -14.92 -28.63 1.85
C ALA A 295 -14.28 -28.17 0.53
N ILE A 296 -13.71 -26.97 0.47
CA ILE A 296 -12.99 -26.45 -0.72
C ILE A 296 -11.50 -26.81 -0.62
N ASP A 297 -10.90 -26.57 0.54
CA ASP A 297 -9.50 -26.86 0.83
C ASP A 297 -9.40 -27.31 2.29
N PRO A 298 -9.14 -28.59 2.57
CA PRO A 298 -8.98 -29.09 3.95
C PRO A 298 -7.90 -28.34 4.75
N TRP A 299 -6.93 -27.75 4.05
CA TRP A 299 -5.83 -26.98 4.62
C TRP A 299 -6.04 -25.47 4.50
N TRP A 300 -7.27 -24.97 4.34
CA TRP A 300 -7.51 -23.53 4.23
C TRP A 300 -7.06 -22.75 5.49
N ASN A 301 -7.07 -23.38 6.67
CA ASN A 301 -6.61 -22.84 7.96
C ASN A 301 -5.72 -23.86 8.70
N PRO A 302 -4.46 -24.07 8.26
CA PRO A 302 -3.60 -25.10 8.82
C PRO A 302 -3.00 -24.69 10.17
N PRO A 303 -2.48 -25.66 10.96
CA PRO A 303 -1.78 -25.39 12.22
C PRO A 303 -0.36 -24.82 12.03
N TRP A 304 0.14 -24.74 10.80
CA TRP A 304 1.45 -24.13 10.46
C TRP A 304 1.30 -22.76 9.80
N PRO A 305 2.40 -21.98 9.67
CA PRO A 305 2.35 -20.67 9.02
C PRO A 305 1.89 -20.74 7.55
N MET A 306 1.01 -19.83 7.13
CA MET A 306 0.57 -19.71 5.73
C MET A 306 1.73 -19.48 4.74
N ALA A 307 2.84 -18.90 5.21
CA ALA A 307 4.05 -18.74 4.40
C ALA A 307 4.61 -20.10 3.96
N TRP A 308 4.60 -21.10 4.86
CA TRP A 308 5.00 -22.46 4.56
C TRP A 308 4.08 -23.09 3.51
N GLN A 309 2.76 -22.98 3.70
CA GLN A 309 1.78 -23.57 2.77
C GLN A 309 1.85 -22.95 1.37
N ARG A 310 2.07 -21.63 1.28
CA ARG A 310 2.30 -20.96 0.00
C ARG A 310 3.57 -21.44 -0.70
N ALA A 311 4.66 -21.62 0.04
CA ALA A 311 5.91 -22.13 -0.50
C ALA A 311 5.77 -23.58 -0.98
N TYR A 312 5.02 -24.41 -0.24
CA TYR A 312 4.65 -25.76 -0.64
C TYR A 312 3.92 -25.79 -1.99
N HIS A 313 2.83 -25.04 -2.14
CA HIS A 313 2.09 -25.05 -3.42
C HIS A 313 2.88 -24.44 -4.58
N HIS A 314 3.73 -23.45 -4.29
CA HIS A 314 4.65 -22.90 -5.28
C HIS A 314 5.67 -23.94 -5.75
N ALA A 315 6.27 -24.71 -4.83
CA ALA A 315 7.16 -25.82 -5.17
C ALA A 315 6.40 -26.90 -5.96
N ARG A 316 5.24 -27.35 -5.48
CA ARG A 316 4.40 -28.37 -6.15
C ARG A 316 4.02 -27.97 -7.58
N LYS A 317 3.66 -26.71 -7.80
CA LYS A 317 3.34 -26.19 -9.14
C LYS A 317 4.52 -26.28 -10.11
N GLN A 318 5.75 -26.08 -9.63
CA GLN A 318 6.95 -26.18 -10.46
C GLN A 318 7.35 -27.63 -10.76
N CYS A 319 6.96 -28.59 -9.91
CA CYS A 319 7.24 -30.01 -10.11
C CYS A 319 6.27 -30.66 -11.11
N GLY A 320 5.09 -30.05 -11.34
CA GLY A 320 4.01 -30.68 -12.10
C GLY A 320 3.23 -31.69 -11.25
N SER A 321 1.93 -31.82 -11.49
CA SER A 321 1.02 -32.57 -10.59
C SER A 321 1.29 -34.09 -10.52
N ASN A 322 2.08 -34.65 -11.44
CA ASN A 322 2.33 -36.09 -11.57
C ASN A 322 3.81 -36.49 -11.45
N GLN A 323 4.74 -35.55 -11.22
CA GLN A 323 6.15 -35.89 -11.11
C GLN A 323 6.58 -35.86 -9.65
N LEU A 324 6.94 -37.03 -9.12
CA LEU A 324 7.56 -37.12 -7.80
C LEU A 324 8.94 -36.48 -7.85
N LEU A 325 9.23 -35.63 -6.88
CA LEU A 325 10.58 -35.12 -6.66
C LEU A 325 11.48 -36.27 -6.23
N VAL A 326 12.71 -36.26 -6.73
CA VAL A 326 13.75 -37.20 -6.34
C VAL A 326 14.77 -36.41 -5.52
N PRO A 327 14.71 -36.42 -4.17
CA PRO A 327 15.67 -35.66 -3.36
C PRO A 327 17.12 -35.94 -3.72
N GLY A 328 17.47 -37.14 -4.22
CA GLY A 328 18.83 -37.49 -4.65
C GLY A 328 19.41 -36.64 -5.80
N ASP A 329 18.59 -36.09 -6.69
CA ASP A 329 19.05 -35.33 -7.86
C ASP A 329 19.26 -33.82 -7.59
N GLY A 330 18.96 -33.36 -6.37
CA GLY A 330 19.03 -31.94 -6.00
C GLY A 330 17.83 -31.11 -6.45
N PHE A 331 16.68 -31.75 -6.67
CA PHE A 331 15.47 -31.15 -7.22
C PHE A 331 15.75 -30.53 -8.59
N ALA A 332 16.26 -31.35 -9.50
CA ALA A 332 16.46 -30.98 -10.89
C ALA A 332 15.13 -30.50 -11.51
N GLY A 333 15.17 -29.46 -12.33
CA GLY A 333 13.97 -28.85 -12.93
C GLY A 333 13.18 -27.87 -12.05
N VAL A 334 13.45 -27.79 -10.74
CA VAL A 334 12.79 -26.82 -9.83
C VAL A 334 13.53 -25.48 -9.83
N GLY A 335 12.81 -24.35 -9.72
CA GLY A 335 13.43 -23.02 -9.62
C GLY A 335 14.24 -22.84 -8.33
N ALA A 336 15.28 -21.99 -8.37
CA ALA A 336 16.23 -21.82 -7.26
C ALA A 336 15.57 -21.55 -5.88
N SER A 337 14.56 -20.68 -5.83
CA SER A 337 13.86 -20.35 -4.57
C SER A 337 13.05 -21.54 -4.01
N ALA A 338 12.36 -22.29 -4.87
CA ALA A 338 11.62 -23.48 -4.45
C ALA A 338 12.55 -24.62 -4.06
N ARG A 339 13.68 -24.77 -4.76
CA ARG A 339 14.74 -25.72 -4.42
C ARG A 339 15.35 -25.44 -3.04
N SER A 340 15.69 -24.18 -2.74
CA SER A 340 16.19 -23.80 -1.41
C SER A 340 15.17 -24.06 -0.30
N TRP A 341 13.88 -23.83 -0.57
CA TRP A 341 12.81 -24.16 0.38
C TRP A 341 12.68 -25.68 0.60
N LEU A 342 12.71 -26.50 -0.47
CA LEU A 342 12.69 -27.96 -0.38
C LEU A 342 13.90 -28.51 0.39
N TYR A 343 15.08 -27.91 0.22
CA TYR A 343 16.26 -28.26 1.02
C TYR A 343 16.04 -28.03 2.52
N ALA A 344 15.45 -26.89 2.88
CA ALA A 344 15.11 -26.61 4.28
C ALA A 344 14.09 -27.63 4.83
N GLN A 345 13.17 -28.12 3.99
CA GLN A 345 12.18 -29.12 4.41
C GLN A 345 12.82 -30.50 4.64
N CYS A 346 13.78 -30.92 3.80
CA CYS A 346 14.53 -32.15 4.02
C CYS A 346 15.40 -32.10 5.28
N ALA A 347 16.00 -30.95 5.57
CA ALA A 347 16.87 -30.78 6.75
C ALA A 347 16.08 -30.81 8.07
N LEU A 348 14.84 -30.33 8.04
CA LEU A 348 13.98 -30.23 9.22
C LEU A 348 12.88 -31.30 9.22
N PHE A 349 12.95 -32.33 8.36
CA PHE A 349 11.82 -33.24 8.08
C PHE A 349 11.23 -33.85 9.36
N GLU A 350 12.09 -34.32 10.27
CA GLU A 350 11.70 -34.89 11.57
C GLU A 350 11.12 -33.86 12.56
N GLU A 351 11.41 -32.58 12.37
CA GLU A 351 10.91 -31.46 13.19
C GLU A 351 9.61 -30.85 12.61
N LEU A 352 9.22 -31.23 11.39
CA LEU A 352 7.99 -30.73 10.76
C LEU A 352 6.75 -31.33 11.41
N HIS A 353 5.64 -30.58 11.36
CA HIS A 353 4.34 -31.10 11.79
C HIS A 353 4.00 -32.38 11.00
N PRO A 354 3.42 -33.43 11.62
CA PRO A 354 3.19 -34.73 10.93
C PRO A 354 2.46 -34.61 9.59
N ARG A 355 1.47 -33.71 9.52
CA ARG A 355 0.73 -33.42 8.28
C ARG A 355 1.54 -32.67 7.21
N GLN A 356 2.56 -31.89 7.59
CA GLN A 356 3.52 -31.32 6.63
C GLN A 356 4.40 -32.42 6.04
N GLN A 357 4.78 -33.41 6.84
CA GLN A 357 5.49 -34.59 6.34
C GLN A 357 4.62 -35.39 5.35
N ASP A 358 3.33 -35.60 5.66
CA ASP A 358 2.37 -36.24 4.73
C ASP A 358 2.36 -35.52 3.36
N LEU A 359 2.18 -34.20 3.37
CA LEU A 359 2.16 -33.36 2.16
C LEU A 359 3.47 -33.41 1.36
N LEU A 360 4.62 -33.53 2.04
CA LEU A 360 5.94 -33.67 1.43
C LEU A 360 6.17 -35.07 0.86
N ARG A 361 5.66 -36.11 1.53
CA ARG A 361 5.68 -37.50 1.02
C ARG A 361 4.87 -37.63 -0.27
N GLU A 362 3.73 -36.94 -0.37
CA GLU A 362 2.96 -36.85 -1.63
C GLU A 362 3.77 -36.24 -2.78
N MET A 363 4.76 -35.39 -2.48
CA MET A 363 5.68 -34.82 -3.48
C MET A 363 6.92 -35.67 -3.72
N GLY A 364 7.09 -36.82 -3.06
CA GLY A 364 8.29 -37.68 -3.17
C GLY A 364 9.41 -37.37 -2.18
N VAL A 365 9.18 -36.47 -1.21
CA VAL A 365 10.14 -36.17 -0.14
C VAL A 365 9.81 -37.04 1.09
N THR A 366 10.51 -38.15 1.26
CA THR A 366 10.35 -39.07 2.41
C THR A 366 11.44 -38.86 3.48
N ALA A 367 11.22 -39.41 4.68
CA ALA A 367 12.22 -39.44 5.75
C ALA A 367 13.49 -40.15 5.27
N GLU A 368 13.34 -41.28 4.58
CA GLU A 368 14.46 -42.05 4.03
C GLU A 368 15.17 -41.30 2.91
N ALA A 369 14.47 -40.55 2.05
CA ALA A 369 15.11 -39.75 0.99
C ALA A 369 15.75 -38.45 1.53
N ALA A 370 15.17 -37.87 2.58
CA ALA A 370 15.73 -36.73 3.30
C ALA A 370 16.96 -37.15 4.13
N GLN A 371 16.86 -38.25 4.87
CA GLN A 371 17.93 -38.87 5.65
C GLN A 371 19.00 -39.43 4.71
N ALA A 372 18.66 -40.18 3.66
CA ALA A 372 19.59 -40.65 2.63
C ALA A 372 20.20 -39.52 1.83
N ARG A 373 19.72 -38.27 1.90
CA ARG A 373 20.45 -37.09 1.39
C ARG A 373 21.33 -36.45 2.46
N GLN A 374 20.91 -36.45 3.72
CA GLN A 374 21.76 -36.06 4.86
C GLN A 374 22.93 -37.04 5.05
N THR A 375 22.72 -38.32 4.73
CA THR A 375 23.66 -39.43 4.81
C THR A 375 24.15 -39.92 3.45
N ALA A 376 23.63 -39.41 2.31
CA ALA A 376 24.14 -39.71 0.97
C ALA A 376 25.62 -39.37 0.99
N TRP A 377 26.39 -40.44 0.90
CA TRP A 377 27.82 -40.40 0.92
C TRP A 377 28.31 -39.46 -0.19
N TYR A 378 28.97 -38.38 0.21
CA TYR A 378 30.09 -37.92 -0.59
C TYR A 378 31.19 -38.99 -0.45
N HIS A 379 31.17 -39.97 -1.35
CA HIS A 379 32.34 -40.79 -1.63
C HIS A 379 33.38 -39.86 -2.25
N PRO A 380 34.54 -39.63 -1.61
CA PRO A 380 35.62 -38.91 -2.26
C PRO A 380 36.17 -39.81 -3.35
N THR A 381 35.74 -39.64 -4.59
CA THR A 381 36.60 -39.94 -5.73
C THR A 381 37.70 -38.89 -5.76
N GLY A 382 38.64 -38.95 -4.80
CA GLY A 382 39.95 -38.28 -4.79
C GLY A 382 40.02 -36.75 -4.96
N ALA A 383 38.92 -36.05 -5.25
CA ALA A 383 38.94 -34.65 -5.62
C ALA A 383 38.69 -33.79 -4.38
N ARG A 384 39.75 -33.10 -3.98
CA ARG A 384 39.72 -31.99 -3.03
C ARG A 384 38.68 -30.97 -3.53
N ILE A 385 37.70 -30.59 -2.70
CA ILE A 385 36.75 -29.52 -3.04
C ILE A 385 37.56 -28.24 -3.32
N ASP A 386 37.43 -27.71 -4.53
CA ASP A 386 38.13 -26.51 -4.96
C ASP A 386 37.82 -25.34 -3.99
N PHE A 387 38.86 -24.65 -3.56
CA PHE A 387 38.75 -23.54 -2.61
C PHE A 387 37.92 -22.39 -3.18
N ALA A 388 38.02 -22.10 -4.48
CA ALA A 388 37.27 -21.04 -5.14
C ALA A 388 35.76 -21.34 -5.15
N VAL A 389 35.38 -22.61 -5.30
CA VAL A 389 33.97 -23.05 -5.24
C VAL A 389 33.41 -22.84 -3.84
N GLY A 390 34.11 -23.31 -2.80
CA GLY A 390 33.66 -23.09 -1.43
C GLY A 390 33.62 -21.61 -1.01
N LEU A 391 34.56 -20.81 -1.53
CA LEU A 391 34.58 -19.37 -1.32
C LEU A 391 33.39 -18.66 -1.99
N ALA A 392 32.94 -19.11 -3.15
CA ALA A 392 31.75 -18.56 -3.80
C ALA A 392 30.48 -18.81 -2.97
N HIS A 393 30.33 -20.01 -2.41
CA HIS A 393 29.22 -20.31 -1.49
C HIS A 393 29.33 -19.53 -0.17
N ALA A 394 30.55 -19.31 0.34
CA ALA A 394 30.77 -18.46 1.51
C ALA A 394 30.35 -16.99 1.24
N ARG A 395 30.67 -16.45 0.05
CA ARG A 395 30.24 -15.09 -0.36
C ARG A 395 28.72 -14.96 -0.39
N ASP A 396 28.05 -15.91 -1.01
CA ASP A 396 26.59 -15.89 -1.12
C ASP A 396 25.93 -15.99 0.27
N TYR A 397 26.46 -16.87 1.13
CA TYR A 397 25.97 -17.00 2.51
C TYR A 397 26.15 -15.69 3.31
N VAL A 398 27.30 -15.03 3.19
CA VAL A 398 27.55 -13.72 3.83
C VAL A 398 26.64 -12.64 3.26
N GLY A 399 26.33 -12.66 1.96
CA GLY A 399 25.37 -11.73 1.36
C GLY A 399 23.98 -11.80 2.00
N VAL A 400 23.57 -12.98 2.46
CA VAL A 400 22.25 -13.20 3.10
C VAL A 400 22.31 -13.02 4.61
N HIS A 401 23.36 -13.53 5.27
CA HIS A 401 23.42 -13.65 6.72
C HIS A 401 24.40 -12.69 7.40
N GLY A 402 25.31 -12.09 6.64
CA GLY A 402 26.29 -11.12 7.12
C GLY A 402 27.43 -11.70 7.97
N HIS A 403 27.59 -13.03 8.03
CA HIS A 403 28.65 -13.72 8.79
C HIS A 403 28.88 -15.15 8.29
N LEU A 404 29.96 -15.81 8.71
CA LEU A 404 30.31 -17.21 8.42
C LEU A 404 30.22 -18.14 9.65
N ALA A 405 29.56 -17.69 10.72
CA ALA A 405 29.26 -18.49 11.90
C ALA A 405 28.05 -19.44 11.74
N LEU A 406 28.16 -20.46 10.87
CA LEU A 406 27.16 -21.53 10.73
C LEU A 406 27.57 -22.85 11.42
N PRO A 407 26.62 -23.67 11.90
CA PRO A 407 26.88 -25.01 12.41
C PRO A 407 27.49 -25.96 11.38
N HIS A 408 28.27 -26.94 11.84
CA HIS A 408 28.90 -27.98 11.01
C HIS A 408 27.96 -28.68 9.99
N PRO A 409 26.72 -29.08 10.34
CA PRO A 409 25.85 -29.79 9.40
C PRO A 409 25.15 -28.87 8.37
N VAL A 410 25.25 -27.54 8.51
CA VAL A 410 24.49 -26.62 7.65
C VAL A 410 25.07 -26.57 6.25
N GLN A 411 24.19 -26.75 5.27
CA GLN A 411 24.48 -26.57 3.85
C GLN A 411 23.94 -25.23 3.35
N HIS A 412 24.64 -24.61 2.40
CA HIS A 412 24.22 -23.38 1.73
C HIS A 412 24.08 -23.63 0.24
N ASN A 413 22.86 -23.53 -0.29
CA ASN A 413 22.53 -23.88 -1.68
C ASN A 413 23.03 -25.29 -2.09
N GLY A 414 22.92 -26.26 -1.18
CA GLY A 414 23.36 -27.65 -1.40
C GLY A 414 24.86 -27.89 -1.29
N PHE A 415 25.67 -26.85 -1.06
CA PHE A 415 27.08 -27.00 -0.73
C PHE A 415 27.23 -27.22 0.78
N PRO A 416 28.04 -28.19 1.25
CA PRO A 416 28.25 -28.45 2.68
C PRO A 416 29.14 -27.39 3.33
N LEU A 417 28.67 -26.15 3.34
CA LEU A 417 29.43 -24.96 3.74
C LEU A 417 29.90 -25.05 5.19
N GLY A 418 29.08 -25.59 6.10
CA GLY A 418 29.45 -25.79 7.51
C GLY A 418 30.65 -26.72 7.66
N ARG A 419 30.61 -27.89 6.98
CA ARG A 419 31.70 -28.86 6.97
C ARG A 419 32.95 -28.32 6.27
N TRP A 420 32.78 -27.64 5.14
CA TRP A 420 33.88 -27.03 4.40
C TRP A 420 34.59 -25.96 5.25
N LEU A 421 33.85 -25.05 5.89
CA LEU A 421 34.43 -24.05 6.78
C LEU A 421 35.11 -24.68 7.99
N THR A 422 34.51 -25.71 8.61
CA THR A 422 35.17 -26.44 9.71
C THR A 422 36.49 -27.08 9.26
N SER A 423 36.52 -27.68 8.07
CA SER A 423 37.75 -28.20 7.47
C SER A 423 38.78 -27.10 7.23
N LYS A 424 38.39 -25.93 6.70
CA LYS A 424 39.30 -24.80 6.45
C LYS A 424 39.85 -24.18 7.72
N ARG A 425 39.06 -24.11 8.78
CA ARG A 425 39.52 -23.71 10.12
C ARG A 425 40.52 -24.71 10.68
N GLY A 426 40.30 -26.00 10.46
CA GLY A 426 41.24 -27.07 10.81
C GLY A 426 42.58 -26.93 10.06
N GLU A 427 42.54 -26.69 8.75
CA GLU A 427 43.72 -26.42 7.92
C GLU A 427 44.47 -25.17 8.40
N ALA A 428 43.76 -24.06 8.63
CA ALA A 428 44.35 -22.81 9.12
C ALA A 428 45.00 -22.98 10.49
N GLY A 429 44.31 -23.64 11.44
CA GLY A 429 44.86 -23.91 12.77
C GLY A 429 46.08 -24.85 12.72
N ALA A 430 46.05 -25.87 11.86
CA ALA A 430 47.19 -26.76 11.68
C ALA A 430 48.38 -26.09 10.97
N HIS A 431 48.13 -25.11 10.10
CA HIS A 431 49.16 -24.29 9.47
C HIS A 431 49.79 -23.31 10.47
N ALA A 432 48.97 -22.60 11.26
CA ALA A 432 49.44 -21.67 12.28
C ALA A 432 50.35 -22.33 13.34
N ARG A 433 50.17 -23.63 13.61
CA ARG A 433 51.06 -24.40 14.50
C ARG A 433 52.43 -24.72 13.89
N ARG A 434 52.54 -24.71 12.56
CA ARG A 434 53.73 -25.17 11.81
C ARG A 434 54.49 -24.04 11.14
N THR A 435 53.83 -22.91 10.89
CA THR A 435 54.39 -21.83 10.07
C THR A 435 53.91 -20.49 10.62
N PRO A 436 54.81 -19.49 10.76
CA PRO A 436 54.43 -18.15 11.18
C PRO A 436 53.72 -17.34 10.07
N ALA A 437 53.79 -17.79 8.82
CA ALA A 437 53.07 -17.20 7.69
C ALA A 437 51.56 -17.51 7.75
N PRO A 438 50.70 -16.60 7.24
CA PRO A 438 49.26 -16.85 7.19
C PRO A 438 48.92 -17.96 6.20
N TRP A 439 47.93 -18.78 6.56
CA TRP A 439 47.42 -19.83 5.67
C TRP A 439 46.93 -19.21 4.34
N PRO A 440 47.27 -19.76 3.16
CA PRO A 440 46.99 -19.12 1.87
C PRO A 440 45.53 -18.72 1.62
N GLY A 441 44.55 -19.46 2.16
CA GLY A 441 43.12 -19.13 2.05
C GLY A 441 42.59 -18.12 3.08
N MET A 442 43.43 -17.68 4.02
CA MET A 442 43.04 -16.87 5.18
C MET A 442 42.50 -15.51 4.75
N GLN A 443 43.19 -14.84 3.83
CA GLN A 443 42.84 -13.49 3.39
C GLN A 443 41.48 -13.45 2.69
N ALA A 444 41.18 -14.45 1.86
CA ALA A 444 39.95 -14.50 1.08
C ALA A 444 38.69 -14.67 1.96
N LEU A 445 38.78 -15.47 3.03
CA LEU A 445 37.67 -15.65 3.98
C LEU A 445 37.59 -14.50 4.98
N ALA A 446 38.72 -13.95 5.42
CA ALA A 446 38.75 -12.78 6.30
C ALA A 446 38.16 -11.51 5.65
N ALA A 447 38.28 -11.39 4.32
CA ALA A 447 37.63 -10.32 3.57
C ALA A 447 36.09 -10.41 3.58
N LEU A 448 35.51 -11.59 3.82
CA LEU A 448 34.06 -11.80 3.89
C LEU A 448 33.53 -11.67 5.31
N ASP A 449 34.24 -12.26 6.26
CA ASP A 449 33.93 -12.19 7.68
C ASP A 449 35.27 -12.13 8.46
N PRO A 450 35.62 -10.97 9.04
CA PRO A 450 36.83 -10.81 9.85
C PRO A 450 36.93 -11.81 11.01
N TRP A 451 35.78 -12.34 11.43
CA TRP A 451 35.65 -13.31 12.51
C TRP A 451 35.35 -14.73 12.00
N TRP A 452 35.68 -15.08 10.76
CA TRP A 452 35.48 -16.45 10.23
C TRP A 452 36.32 -17.51 10.96
N PHE A 453 37.43 -17.09 11.59
CA PHE A 453 38.34 -17.89 12.43
C PHE A 453 38.71 -17.09 13.69
N PRO A 454 37.79 -17.01 14.68
CA PRO A 454 37.97 -16.19 15.86
C PRO A 454 38.90 -16.87 16.89
N PRO A 455 39.51 -16.11 17.81
CA PRO A 455 40.30 -16.64 18.92
C PRO A 455 39.45 -17.16 20.09
N TRP A 456 38.12 -17.19 19.97
CA TRP A 456 37.18 -17.68 20.99
C TRP A 456 36.34 -18.85 20.48
N ALA A 457 35.59 -19.48 21.39
CA ALA A 457 34.73 -20.61 21.07
C ALA A 457 33.63 -20.23 20.06
N PHE A 458 33.47 -21.02 19.00
CA PHE A 458 32.44 -20.80 17.97
C PHE A 458 31.01 -20.78 18.51
N ALA A 459 30.75 -21.48 19.62
CA ALA A 459 29.47 -21.42 20.30
C ALA A 459 29.10 -19.98 20.70
N TRP A 460 30.07 -19.22 21.23
CA TRP A 460 29.89 -17.81 21.62
C TRP A 460 29.49 -16.95 20.41
N GLN A 461 30.21 -17.09 19.29
CA GLN A 461 29.94 -16.29 18.09
C GLN A 461 28.58 -16.63 17.47
N ARG A 462 28.16 -17.88 17.54
CA ARG A 462 26.84 -18.32 17.07
C ARG A 462 25.72 -17.71 17.91
N ASP A 463 25.86 -17.71 19.23
CA ASP A 463 24.84 -17.16 20.13
C ASP A 463 24.76 -15.63 19.99
N TYR A 464 25.89 -14.96 19.74
CA TYR A 464 25.95 -13.55 19.33
C TYR A 464 25.12 -13.26 18.07
N HIS A 465 25.35 -13.98 16.96
CA HIS A 465 24.64 -13.71 15.71
C HIS A 465 23.15 -14.10 15.78
N ARG A 466 22.79 -15.15 16.53
CA ARG A 466 21.39 -15.48 16.82
C ARG A 466 20.69 -14.34 17.54
N LEU A 467 21.33 -13.77 18.56
CA LEU A 467 20.79 -12.64 19.29
C LEU A 467 20.65 -11.42 18.36
N ARG A 468 21.69 -11.10 17.60
CA ARG A 468 21.68 -10.00 16.62
C ARG A 468 20.51 -10.08 15.64
N LEU A 469 20.28 -11.26 15.06
CA LEU A 469 19.19 -11.48 14.10
C LEU A 469 17.81 -11.27 14.73
N LEU A 470 17.60 -11.78 15.94
CA LEU A 470 16.33 -11.61 16.66
C LEU A 470 16.06 -10.13 16.97
N LEU A 471 17.08 -9.41 17.42
CA LEU A 471 16.97 -7.98 17.73
C LEU A 471 16.69 -7.13 16.47
N ILE A 472 17.39 -7.38 15.35
CA ILE A 472 17.12 -6.71 14.06
C ILE A 472 15.68 -6.99 13.58
N ALA A 473 15.18 -8.19 13.82
CA ALA A 473 13.81 -8.58 13.46
C ALA A 473 12.74 -8.06 14.44
N GLY A 474 13.12 -7.36 15.51
CA GLY A 474 12.19 -6.89 16.56
C GLY A 474 11.54 -8.03 17.36
N LEU A 475 12.17 -9.20 17.40
CA LEU A 475 11.67 -10.38 18.12
C LEU A 475 12.32 -10.49 19.50
N GLU A 476 11.53 -10.87 20.51
CA GLU A 476 12.07 -11.13 21.84
C GLU A 476 13.01 -12.34 21.84
N PRO A 477 14.25 -12.21 22.39
CA PRO A 477 15.16 -13.34 22.50
C PRO A 477 14.68 -14.38 23.53
N PRO A 478 14.92 -15.69 23.29
CA PRO A 478 14.60 -16.74 24.25
C PRO A 478 15.27 -16.54 25.62
N PRO A 479 14.68 -17.02 26.74
CA PRO A 479 15.22 -16.85 28.09
C PRO A 479 16.69 -17.28 28.24
N LYS A 480 17.09 -18.40 27.63
CA LYS A 480 18.47 -18.87 27.64
C LYS A 480 19.44 -17.88 26.99
N LEU A 481 19.04 -17.26 25.88
CA LEU A 481 19.87 -16.31 25.14
C LEU A 481 19.93 -14.93 25.84
N ARG A 482 18.83 -14.53 26.50
CA ARG A 482 18.82 -13.35 27.40
C ARG A 482 19.75 -13.54 28.60
N SER A 483 19.67 -14.69 29.26
CA SER A 483 20.56 -15.03 30.37
C SER A 483 22.03 -15.04 29.94
N TRP A 484 22.32 -15.68 28.82
CA TRP A 484 23.65 -15.67 28.22
C TRP A 484 24.15 -14.24 27.97
N PHE A 485 23.33 -13.37 27.36
CA PHE A 485 23.71 -11.98 27.08
C PHE A 485 23.98 -11.17 28.35
N SER A 486 23.13 -11.30 29.38
CA SER A 486 23.34 -10.65 30.68
C SER A 486 24.64 -11.11 31.34
N GLU A 487 24.95 -12.40 31.28
CA GLU A 487 26.20 -12.96 31.79
C GLU A 487 27.42 -12.41 31.04
N GLN A 488 27.35 -12.32 29.71
CA GLN A 488 28.43 -11.74 28.90
C GLN A 488 28.68 -10.27 29.24
N LEU A 489 27.62 -9.51 29.55
CA LEU A 489 27.75 -8.11 29.96
C LEU A 489 28.35 -7.96 31.36
N ALA A 490 28.00 -8.83 32.31
CA ALA A 490 28.56 -8.84 33.66
C ALA A 490 30.06 -9.18 33.65
N GLN A 491 30.47 -10.10 32.77
CA GLN A 491 31.86 -10.55 32.63
C GLN A 491 32.63 -9.81 31.53
N ARG A 492 32.18 -8.61 31.11
CA ARG A 492 32.76 -7.89 29.96
C ARG A 492 34.26 -7.67 30.06
N HIS A 493 34.78 -7.46 31.27
CA HIS A 493 36.21 -7.25 31.53
C HIS A 493 37.07 -8.51 31.28
N ALA A 494 36.47 -9.70 31.34
CA ALA A 494 37.12 -10.98 31.06
C ALA A 494 37.03 -11.40 29.58
N LEU A 495 36.26 -10.67 28.76
CA LEU A 495 36.12 -10.97 27.33
C LEU A 495 37.27 -10.40 26.51
N LEU A 496 37.60 -11.08 25.42
CA LEU A 496 38.60 -10.60 24.47
C LEU A 496 38.15 -9.28 23.81
N PRO A 497 39.08 -8.38 23.42
CA PRO A 497 38.73 -7.07 22.84
C PRO A 497 37.76 -7.15 21.65
N GLY A 498 37.87 -8.19 20.81
CA GLY A 498 36.95 -8.42 19.70
C GLY A 498 35.51 -8.74 20.15
N GLN A 499 35.35 -9.55 21.20
CA GLN A 499 34.04 -9.86 21.79
C GLN A 499 33.42 -8.61 22.44
N GLN A 500 34.22 -7.79 23.12
CA GLN A 500 33.77 -6.53 23.72
C GLN A 500 33.25 -5.54 22.66
N ARG A 501 33.90 -5.45 21.50
CA ARG A 501 33.48 -4.62 20.36
C ARG A 501 32.15 -5.12 19.77
N LEU A 502 32.05 -6.43 19.50
CA LEU A 502 30.83 -7.03 18.97
C LEU A 502 29.61 -6.81 19.89
N LEU A 503 29.78 -6.98 21.21
CA LEU A 503 28.71 -6.69 22.18
C LEU A 503 28.35 -5.20 22.26
N GLN A 504 29.30 -4.30 22.02
CA GLN A 504 29.04 -2.86 21.94
C GLN A 504 28.20 -2.50 20.70
N GLU A 505 28.47 -3.13 19.55
CA GLU A 505 27.67 -2.97 18.32
C GLU A 505 26.20 -3.39 18.50
N LEU A 506 25.95 -4.41 19.33
CA LEU A 506 24.59 -4.81 19.69
C LEU A 506 23.87 -3.76 20.54
N ARG A 507 24.59 -3.10 21.46
CA ARG A 507 24.01 -2.03 22.29
C ARG A 507 23.66 -0.79 21.50
N THR A 508 24.49 -0.39 20.53
CA THR A 508 24.20 0.76 19.65
C THR A 508 23.09 0.49 18.64
N SER A 509 22.77 -0.78 18.36
CA SER A 509 21.64 -1.16 17.50
C SER A 509 20.28 -1.23 18.22
N LEU A 510 20.28 -1.01 19.55
CA LEU A 510 19.10 -1.07 20.44
C LEU A 510 18.64 0.31 20.96
N VAL A 511 19.40 1.37 20.67
CA VAL A 511 19.04 2.79 20.88
C VAL A 511 18.60 3.36 19.54
#